data_AF-A0A410JQ18-F1
#
_entry.id   AF-A0A410JQ18-F1
#
_cell.length_a   1.000
_cell.length_b   1.000
_cell.length_c   1.000
_cell.angle_alpha   90.00
_cell.angle_beta   90.00
_cell.angle_gamma   90.00
#
_symmetry.space_group_name_H-M   'P 1'
#
loop_
_entity.id
_entity.type
_entity.pdbx_description
1 polymer ?
#
loop_
_entity_poly.entity_id
_entity_poly.type
_entity_poly.pdbx_seq_one_letter_code
_entity_poly.pdbx_strand_id
1 'polypeptide(L)'
;MKTLYIKSIDGCTDFQDKIVHILSGGIIGVSKISAARILNEIHNTFYNYPDIKKIFKLESNNLKISRISRSVLDNAIRRYNTDIRSMAFAYFLVINDSNTHYVDMTFTYETLNNISTEALNIPNGTKGEYADNHYGGGVNTSYRNGTLSVILLNSKIDIGDFTYAPNNVNYARFSTPAELLSHELLGHGYGRVIGSPTYRHEDAIQMSNLYWRVRGYNNFYRNGNYHGTQIILNKRIANKIPPHFIYH
;
A
#
# COMPACT_ATOMS: atom_id res chain seq x y z
N MET A 1 43.42 3.30 -27.98
CA MET A 1 42.00 2.90 -27.88
C MET A 1 41.89 1.76 -26.89
N LYS A 2 41.17 1.94 -25.78
CA LYS A 2 40.90 0.87 -24.81
C LYS A 2 39.38 0.72 -24.69
N THR A 3 38.89 -0.43 -25.11
CA THR A 3 37.49 -0.84 -25.01
C THR A 3 37.19 -1.28 -23.58
N LEU A 4 36.16 -0.70 -22.96
CA LEU A 4 35.67 -1.08 -21.64
C LEU A 4 34.68 -2.25 -21.79
N TYR A 5 34.95 -3.37 -21.13
CA TYR A 5 34.00 -4.48 -21.01
C TYR A 5 33.19 -4.31 -19.72
N ILE A 6 31.87 -4.20 -19.86
CA ILE A 6 30.93 -4.18 -18.73
C ILE A 6 30.55 -5.64 -18.43
N LYS A 7 31.00 -6.14 -17.28
CA LYS A 7 30.46 -7.36 -16.64
C LYS A 7 29.54 -6.90 -15.52
N SER A 8 28.35 -7.50 -15.47
CA SER A 8 27.21 -7.26 -14.57
C SER A 8 26.55 -5.87 -14.68
N ILE A 9 25.29 -5.88 -15.11
CA ILE A 9 24.34 -4.78 -14.87
C ILE A 9 23.88 -4.97 -13.42
N ASP A 10 24.62 -4.40 -12.46
CA ASP A 10 24.05 -4.11 -11.16
C ASP A 10 23.26 -2.80 -11.31
N GLY A 11 21.97 -2.86 -11.01
CA GLY A 11 21.09 -1.70 -10.96
C GLY A 11 21.53 -0.78 -9.82
N CYS A 12 22.56 0.03 -10.07
CA CYS A 12 23.02 1.08 -9.18
C CYS A 12 21.92 2.14 -9.06
N THR A 13 21.12 2.05 -7.99
CA THR A 13 20.38 3.19 -7.48
C THR A 13 21.35 4.08 -6.73
N ASP A 14 22.18 4.83 -7.46
CA ASP A 14 23.04 5.85 -6.86
C ASP A 14 22.13 6.92 -6.22
N PHE A 15 22.15 6.95 -4.88
CA PHE A 15 21.49 7.99 -4.11
C PHE A 15 22.22 9.30 -4.41
N GLN A 16 21.48 10.29 -4.89
CA GLN A 16 22.04 11.62 -5.16
C GLN A 16 22.35 12.31 -3.82
N ASP A 17 23.64 12.49 -3.53
CA ASP A 17 24.20 13.30 -2.42
C ASP A 17 23.94 14.81 -2.58
N LYS A 18 22.68 15.21 -2.78
CA LYS A 18 22.28 16.62 -2.80
C LYS A 18 21.13 16.82 -1.84
N ILE A 19 21.46 17.39 -0.68
CA ILE A 19 20.60 18.10 0.28
C ILE A 19 19.13 17.78 0.02
N VAL A 20 18.71 16.63 0.53
CA VAL A 20 17.30 16.25 0.54
C VAL A 20 16.64 17.27 1.46
N HIS A 21 15.92 18.24 0.90
CA HIS A 21 14.81 18.86 1.62
C HIS A 21 14.09 17.71 2.30
N ILE A 22 14.10 17.66 3.64
CA ILE A 22 13.52 16.55 4.40
C ILE A 22 12.08 16.44 3.93
N LEU A 23 11.80 15.52 3.02
CA LEU A 23 10.47 15.32 2.49
C LEU A 23 9.71 14.70 3.64
N SER A 24 8.82 15.50 4.24
CA SER A 24 8.00 15.09 5.36
C SER A 24 6.52 15.14 4.99
N GLY A 25 5.73 14.29 5.64
CA GLY A 25 4.29 14.20 5.44
C GLY A 25 3.92 13.49 4.14
N GLY A 26 2.79 12.82 4.15
CA GLY A 26 2.23 12.18 2.97
C GLY A 26 2.87 10.83 2.62
N ILE A 27 2.54 10.34 1.43
CA ILE A 27 3.08 9.09 0.88
C ILE A 27 4.38 9.37 0.11
N ILE A 28 5.46 8.72 0.50
CA ILE A 28 6.79 8.88 -0.11
C ILE A 28 7.33 7.51 -0.52
N GLY A 29 7.73 7.36 -1.78
CA GLY A 29 8.49 6.18 -2.19
C GLY A 29 9.91 6.24 -1.65
N VAL A 30 10.44 5.11 -1.15
CA VAL A 30 11.86 5.02 -0.72
C VAL A 30 12.85 5.24 -1.90
N SER A 31 12.33 5.17 -3.13
CA SER A 31 13.00 5.55 -4.37
C SER A 31 11.99 6.15 -5.36
N LYS A 32 12.48 6.77 -6.45
CA LYS A 32 11.60 7.27 -7.53
C LYS A 32 10.84 6.13 -8.22
N ILE A 33 11.47 4.96 -8.32
CA ILE A 33 10.84 3.75 -8.87
C ILE A 33 9.70 3.29 -7.97
N SER A 34 9.93 3.23 -6.66
CA SER A 34 8.89 2.91 -5.68
C SER A 34 7.75 3.93 -5.74
N ALA A 35 8.05 5.23 -5.87
CA ALA A 35 7.04 6.29 -6.01
C ALA A 35 6.17 6.13 -7.27
N ALA A 36 6.78 5.82 -8.43
CA ALA A 36 6.05 5.54 -9.66
C ALA A 36 5.16 4.30 -9.53
N ARG A 37 5.65 3.23 -8.88
CA ARG A 37 4.89 2.00 -8.61
C ARG A 37 3.70 2.28 -7.68
N ILE A 38 3.87 3.09 -6.63
CA ILE A 38 2.77 3.51 -5.75
C ILE A 38 1.69 4.21 -6.56
N LEU A 39 2.05 5.19 -7.39
CA LEU A 39 1.08 5.91 -8.20
C LEU A 39 0.33 4.96 -9.15
N ASN A 40 1.04 4.01 -9.76
CA ASN A 40 0.46 2.97 -10.62
C ASN A 40 -0.57 2.12 -9.85
N GLU A 41 -0.26 1.70 -8.62
CA GLU A 41 -1.17 0.86 -7.84
C GLU A 41 -2.37 1.63 -7.25
N ILE A 42 -2.21 2.92 -6.92
CA ILE A 42 -3.35 3.81 -6.64
C ILE A 42 -4.24 3.89 -7.89
N HIS A 43 -3.64 4.07 -9.07
CA HIS A 43 -4.36 4.13 -10.34
C HIS A 43 -5.04 2.81 -10.70
N ASN A 44 -4.46 1.66 -10.32
CA ASN A 44 -5.04 0.33 -10.51
C ASN A 44 -6.21 0.07 -9.56
N THR A 45 -6.16 0.60 -8.33
CA THR A 45 -7.30 0.60 -7.41
C THR A 45 -8.51 1.26 -8.07
N PHE A 46 -8.29 2.38 -8.76
CA PHE A 46 -9.33 3.14 -9.44
C PHE A 46 -9.42 2.87 -10.96
N TYR A 47 -9.11 1.66 -11.42
CA TYR A 47 -9.00 1.32 -12.84
C TYR A 47 -10.19 1.82 -13.70
N ASN A 48 -11.43 1.66 -13.21
CA ASN A 48 -12.66 2.07 -13.90
C ASN A 48 -13.12 3.52 -13.59
N TYR A 49 -12.33 4.31 -12.84
CA TYR A 49 -12.73 5.63 -12.35
C TYR A 49 -11.71 6.71 -12.78
N PRO A 50 -11.68 7.09 -14.07
CA PRO A 50 -10.66 7.97 -14.62
C PRO A 50 -10.62 9.36 -13.96
N ASP A 51 -11.76 9.88 -13.49
CA ASP A 51 -11.80 11.18 -12.82
C ASP A 51 -11.09 11.15 -11.46
N ILE A 52 -11.18 10.01 -10.76
CA ILE A 52 -10.45 9.77 -9.51
C ILE A 52 -8.96 9.54 -9.80
N LYS A 53 -8.61 8.78 -10.84
CA LYS A 53 -7.19 8.57 -11.19
C LYS A 53 -6.44 9.89 -11.44
N LYS A 54 -7.08 10.83 -12.14
CA LYS A 54 -6.49 12.11 -12.54
C LYS A 54 -6.06 13.01 -11.40
N ILE A 55 -6.62 12.86 -10.19
CA ILE A 55 -6.27 13.71 -9.04
C ILE A 55 -5.01 13.22 -8.32
N PHE A 56 -4.62 11.95 -8.49
CA PHE A 56 -3.39 11.41 -7.92
C PHE A 56 -2.22 11.61 -8.90
N LYS A 57 -1.16 12.29 -8.44
CA LYS A 57 0.03 12.62 -9.23
C LYS A 57 1.27 12.61 -8.34
N LEU A 58 2.44 12.40 -8.93
CA LEU A 58 3.72 12.66 -8.26
C LEU A 58 4.03 14.15 -8.23
N GLU A 59 4.70 14.60 -7.17
CA GLU A 59 5.37 15.91 -7.14
C GLU A 59 6.51 15.98 -8.17
N SER A 60 7.03 17.17 -8.45
CA SER A 60 8.12 17.39 -9.42
C SER A 60 9.42 16.64 -9.09
N ASN A 61 9.61 16.27 -7.81
CA ASN A 61 10.75 15.46 -7.36
C ASN A 61 10.62 13.96 -7.73
N ASN A 62 9.45 13.51 -8.18
CA ASN A 62 9.11 12.11 -8.48
C ASN A 62 9.32 11.12 -7.32
N LEU A 63 9.30 11.59 -6.07
CA LEU A 63 9.44 10.77 -4.87
C LEU A 63 8.15 10.72 -4.04
N LYS A 64 7.36 11.78 -4.08
CA LYS A 64 6.21 11.96 -3.20
C LYS A 64 4.93 12.13 -4.01
N ILE A 65 3.82 11.61 -3.49
CA ILE A 65 2.49 11.86 -4.04
C ILE A 65 2.05 13.29 -3.70
N SER A 66 1.66 14.05 -4.71
CA SER A 66 1.24 15.45 -4.57
C SER A 66 -0.01 15.57 -3.70
N ARG A 67 0.00 16.56 -2.80
CA ARG A 67 -1.18 16.91 -2.00
C ARG A 67 -2.38 17.23 -2.87
N ILE A 68 -3.55 16.84 -2.39
CA ILE A 68 -4.83 17.04 -3.07
C ILE A 68 -5.63 18.05 -2.26
N SER A 69 -6.22 19.07 -2.90
CA SER A 69 -7.14 19.95 -2.19
C SER A 69 -8.49 19.26 -1.96
N ARG A 70 -9.18 19.61 -0.86
CA ARG A 70 -10.49 19.02 -0.55
C ARG A 70 -11.49 19.22 -1.69
N SER A 71 -11.53 20.41 -2.30
CA SER A 71 -12.42 20.69 -3.43
C SER A 71 -12.14 19.82 -4.66
N VAL A 72 -10.88 19.49 -4.94
CA VAL A 72 -10.50 18.60 -6.04
C VAL A 72 -10.96 17.17 -5.77
N LEU A 73 -10.78 16.68 -4.53
CA LEU A 73 -11.31 15.37 -4.13
C LEU A 73 -12.84 15.33 -4.28
N ASP A 74 -13.55 16.26 -3.64
CA ASP A 74 -15.01 16.27 -3.58
C ASP A 74 -15.61 16.26 -4.99
N ASN A 75 -15.07 17.09 -5.89
CA ASN A 75 -15.47 17.12 -7.29
C ASN A 75 -15.24 15.80 -8.03
N ALA A 76 -14.11 15.14 -7.78
CA ALA A 76 -13.78 13.86 -8.40
C ALA A 76 -14.69 12.74 -7.91
N ILE A 77 -15.13 12.76 -6.64
CA ILE A 77 -15.84 11.62 -6.04
C ILE A 77 -17.37 11.78 -5.93
N ARG A 78 -17.91 12.99 -6.14
CA ARG A 78 -19.33 13.35 -5.87
C ARG A 78 -20.40 12.46 -6.51
N ARG A 79 -20.08 11.75 -7.59
CA ARG A 79 -21.04 10.92 -8.35
C ARG A 79 -20.94 9.41 -8.06
N TYR A 80 -19.97 8.99 -7.25
CA TYR A 80 -19.73 7.58 -6.98
C TYR A 80 -20.40 7.12 -5.69
N ASN A 81 -20.45 5.81 -5.46
CA ASN A 81 -21.00 5.21 -4.24
C ASN A 81 -20.04 5.36 -3.04
N THR A 82 -20.49 4.96 -1.86
CA THR A 82 -19.74 5.09 -0.60
C THR A 82 -18.39 4.37 -0.63
N ASP A 83 -18.31 3.15 -1.17
CA ASP A 83 -17.05 2.41 -1.21
C ASP A 83 -15.98 3.15 -2.02
N ILE A 84 -16.35 3.65 -3.20
CA ILE A 84 -15.43 4.40 -4.07
C ILE A 84 -15.01 5.72 -3.41
N ARG A 85 -15.96 6.45 -2.81
CA ARG A 85 -15.68 7.71 -2.10
C ARG A 85 -14.74 7.48 -0.92
N SER A 86 -15.03 6.49 -0.08
CA SER A 86 -14.23 6.18 1.10
C SER A 86 -12.83 5.70 0.76
N MET A 87 -12.65 4.89 -0.30
CA MET A 87 -11.31 4.50 -0.74
C MET A 87 -10.51 5.69 -1.25
N ALA A 88 -11.11 6.58 -2.05
CA ALA A 88 -10.45 7.79 -2.51
C ALA A 88 -10.13 8.75 -1.35
N PHE A 89 -11.04 8.85 -0.37
CA PHE A 89 -10.85 9.63 0.84
C PHE A 89 -9.73 9.07 1.73
N ALA A 90 -9.61 7.75 1.85
CA ALA A 90 -8.51 7.11 2.57
C ALA A 90 -7.16 7.51 1.99
N TYR A 91 -6.97 7.39 0.66
CA TYR A 91 -5.75 7.87 0.02
C TYR A 91 -5.54 9.39 0.21
N PHE A 92 -6.59 10.20 0.08
CA PHE A 92 -6.51 11.64 0.33
C PHE A 92 -5.99 11.94 1.75
N LEU A 93 -6.50 11.26 2.77
CA LEU A 93 -6.07 11.46 4.15
C LEU A 93 -4.59 11.15 4.32
N VAL A 94 -4.12 10.00 3.83
CA VAL A 94 -2.71 9.61 3.93
C VAL A 94 -1.80 10.55 3.14
N ILE A 95 -2.20 10.97 1.93
CA ILE A 95 -1.42 11.91 1.09
C ILE A 95 -1.27 13.27 1.77
N ASN A 96 -2.32 13.74 2.44
CA ASN A 96 -2.35 15.05 3.06
C ASN A 96 -1.84 15.06 4.52
N ASP A 97 -1.58 13.89 5.11
CA ASP A 97 -1.06 13.74 6.47
C ASP A 97 0.25 14.52 6.70
N SER A 98 0.46 15.00 7.92
CA SER A 98 1.72 15.57 8.40
C SER A 98 2.78 14.51 8.68
N ASN A 99 2.38 13.28 9.00
CA ASN A 99 3.24 12.13 9.23
C ASN A 99 3.69 11.53 7.89
N THR A 100 4.89 10.98 7.87
CA THR A 100 5.46 10.41 6.65
C THR A 100 5.15 8.92 6.55
N HIS A 101 4.62 8.50 5.42
CA HIS A 101 4.40 7.10 5.10
C HIS A 101 5.35 6.68 3.97
N TYR A 102 6.48 6.09 4.35
CA TYR A 102 7.43 5.52 3.40
C TYR A 102 6.88 4.23 2.82
N VAL A 103 7.07 4.02 1.52
CA VAL A 103 6.65 2.79 0.85
C VAL A 103 7.76 2.29 -0.08
N ASP A 104 8.13 1.04 0.11
CA ASP A 104 9.02 0.29 -0.75
C ASP A 104 8.23 -0.73 -1.56
N MET A 105 7.94 -0.40 -2.81
CA MET A 105 7.34 -1.34 -3.76
C MET A 105 8.44 -2.01 -4.56
N THR A 106 8.67 -3.29 -4.30
CA THR A 106 9.82 -4.05 -4.84
C THR A 106 9.37 -5.38 -5.43
N PHE A 107 10.15 -5.96 -6.33
CA PHE A 107 9.96 -7.35 -6.77
C PHE A 107 10.75 -8.33 -5.88
N THR A 108 10.35 -9.60 -5.85
CA THR A 108 11.03 -10.63 -5.04
C THR A 108 12.52 -10.80 -5.36
N TYR A 109 12.94 -10.56 -6.60
CA TYR A 109 14.34 -10.65 -7.04
C TYR A 109 15.14 -9.34 -6.82
N GLU A 110 14.47 -8.23 -6.52
CA GLU A 110 15.10 -6.95 -6.24
C GLU A 110 15.60 -6.91 -4.79
N THR A 111 16.64 -6.11 -4.55
CA THR A 111 17.14 -5.84 -3.20
C THR A 111 16.23 -4.82 -2.52
N LEU A 112 15.88 -5.05 -1.25
CA LEU A 112 15.14 -4.09 -0.44
C LEU A 112 15.96 -2.81 -0.25
N ASN A 113 15.29 -1.66 -0.23
CA ASN A 113 15.97 -0.40 0.03
C ASN A 113 16.56 -0.38 1.46
N ASN A 114 17.67 0.33 1.68
CA ASN A 114 18.31 0.45 2.99
C ASN A 114 17.36 1.00 4.07
N ILE A 115 16.42 1.88 3.70
CA ILE A 115 15.39 2.37 4.63
C ILE A 115 14.50 1.21 5.09
N SER A 116 14.16 0.30 4.19
CA SER A 116 13.34 -0.88 4.50
C SER A 116 14.08 -1.89 5.38
N THR A 117 15.36 -2.17 5.07
CA THR A 117 16.17 -3.10 5.87
C THR A 117 16.45 -2.56 7.27
N GLU A 118 16.70 -1.25 7.39
CA GLU A 118 16.81 -0.55 8.68
C GLU A 118 15.51 -0.64 9.48
N ALA A 119 14.38 -0.27 8.88
CA ALA A 119 13.08 -0.22 9.55
C ALA A 119 12.59 -1.60 10.03
N LEU A 120 12.93 -2.66 9.28
CA LEU A 120 12.56 -4.04 9.60
C LEU A 120 13.63 -4.75 10.44
N ASN A 121 14.77 -4.10 10.73
CA ASN A 121 15.90 -4.68 11.44
C ASN A 121 16.39 -6.00 10.81
N ILE A 122 16.58 -5.98 9.50
CA ILE A 122 17.10 -7.11 8.70
C ILE A 122 18.40 -6.71 8.00
N PRO A 123 19.27 -7.67 7.62
CA PRO A 123 20.55 -7.35 6.98
C PRO A 123 20.41 -6.54 5.69
N ASN A 124 21.34 -5.60 5.45
CA ASN A 124 21.45 -4.92 4.16
C ASN A 124 21.74 -5.92 3.04
N GLY A 125 21.22 -5.64 1.84
CA GLY A 125 21.33 -6.57 0.70
C GLY A 125 20.26 -7.67 0.67
N THR A 126 19.40 -7.75 1.69
CA THR A 126 18.24 -8.66 1.71
C THR A 126 17.33 -8.42 0.49
N LYS A 127 16.91 -9.51 -0.16
CA LYS A 127 16.01 -9.50 -1.32
C LYS A 127 14.54 -9.43 -0.91
N GLY A 128 13.69 -8.95 -1.81
CA GLY A 128 12.24 -8.94 -1.64
C GLY A 128 11.66 -10.33 -1.35
N GLU A 129 12.28 -11.41 -1.86
CA GLU A 129 11.92 -12.79 -1.56
C GLU A 129 11.89 -13.09 -0.05
N TYR A 130 12.81 -12.51 0.74
CA TYR A 130 12.77 -12.65 2.19
C TYR A 130 11.46 -12.08 2.75
N ALA A 131 11.09 -10.87 2.33
CA ALA A 131 9.86 -10.23 2.77
C ALA A 131 8.61 -10.99 2.30
N ASP A 132 8.63 -11.59 1.12
CA ASP A 132 7.54 -12.44 0.65
C ASP A 132 7.38 -13.68 1.56
N ASN A 133 8.47 -14.39 1.82
CA ASN A 133 8.47 -15.61 2.63
C ASN A 133 8.11 -15.40 4.10
N HIS A 134 8.45 -14.24 4.67
CA HIS A 134 8.24 -13.95 6.10
C HIS A 134 6.96 -13.17 6.38
N TYR A 135 6.48 -12.38 5.42
CA TYR A 135 5.36 -11.46 5.64
C TYR A 135 4.19 -11.66 4.66
N GLY A 136 4.28 -12.60 3.71
CA GLY A 136 3.15 -12.93 2.83
C GLY A 136 2.86 -11.85 1.79
N GLY A 137 3.91 -11.18 1.30
CA GLY A 137 3.82 -10.19 0.23
C GLY A 137 3.73 -8.73 0.68
N GLY A 138 3.51 -8.45 1.97
CA GLY A 138 3.47 -7.09 2.49
C GLY A 138 3.80 -7.02 3.98
N VAL A 139 4.36 -5.89 4.43
CA VAL A 139 4.54 -5.61 5.86
C VAL A 139 4.52 -4.11 6.12
N ASN A 140 3.97 -3.72 7.26
CA ASN A 140 4.01 -2.36 7.77
C ASN A 140 4.65 -2.29 9.17
N THR A 141 5.53 -1.32 9.36
CA THR A 141 6.17 -1.03 10.65
C THR A 141 6.18 0.46 10.97
N SER A 142 6.47 0.79 12.23
CA SER A 142 6.72 2.16 12.65
C SER A 142 8.10 2.55 12.17
N TYR A 143 8.23 3.74 11.59
CA TYR A 143 9.53 4.24 11.19
C TYR A 143 9.58 5.75 11.36
N ARG A 144 10.53 6.22 12.17
CA ARG A 144 10.66 7.63 12.57
C ARG A 144 9.33 8.17 13.11
N ASN A 145 8.86 9.31 12.61
CA ASN A 145 7.59 9.94 12.99
C ASN A 145 6.39 9.46 12.16
N GLY A 146 6.46 8.29 11.53
CA GLY A 146 5.36 7.74 10.75
C GLY A 146 5.52 6.24 10.54
N THR A 147 5.36 5.78 9.30
CA THR A 147 5.39 4.34 8.99
C THR A 147 6.23 4.03 7.77
N LEU A 148 6.67 2.78 7.70
CA LEU A 148 7.23 2.18 6.49
C LEU A 148 6.41 0.95 6.11
N SER A 149 6.01 0.87 4.84
CA SER A 149 5.41 -0.33 4.26
C SER A 149 6.31 -0.91 3.17
N VAL A 150 6.52 -2.21 3.18
CA VAL A 150 7.11 -2.95 2.05
C VAL A 150 5.99 -3.71 1.34
N ILE A 151 5.95 -3.65 0.01
CA ILE A 151 4.93 -4.29 -0.81
C ILE A 151 5.60 -5.01 -1.97
N LEU A 152 5.31 -6.30 -2.11
CA LEU A 152 5.86 -7.14 -3.17
C LEU A 152 4.96 -7.09 -4.40
N LEU A 153 5.55 -6.69 -5.52
CA LEU A 153 4.84 -6.54 -6.80
C LEU A 153 4.46 -7.87 -7.46
N ASN A 154 5.13 -8.95 -7.08
CA ASN A 154 4.97 -10.28 -7.66
C ASN A 154 4.94 -11.37 -6.58
N SER A 155 4.36 -11.07 -5.42
CA SER A 155 4.15 -12.06 -4.36
C SER A 155 3.46 -13.29 -4.93
N LYS A 156 3.98 -14.47 -4.58
CA LYS A 156 3.40 -15.77 -4.96
C LYS A 156 2.84 -16.51 -3.75
N ILE A 157 2.67 -15.83 -2.62
CA ILE A 157 2.10 -16.44 -1.43
C ILE A 157 0.58 -16.49 -1.57
N ASP A 158 0.06 -17.70 -1.64
CA ASP A 158 -1.38 -17.95 -1.60
C ASP A 158 -1.90 -17.73 -0.18
N ILE A 159 -2.74 -16.72 -0.02
CA ILE A 159 -3.39 -16.44 1.25
C ILE A 159 -4.78 -17.08 1.24
N GLY A 160 -5.00 -18.07 2.11
CA GLY A 160 -6.20 -18.90 2.18
C GLY A 160 -7.38 -18.27 2.93
N ASP A 161 -7.42 -16.95 3.05
CA ASP A 161 -8.42 -16.20 3.81
C ASP A 161 -9.50 -15.55 2.92
N PHE A 162 -9.47 -15.79 1.61
CA PHE A 162 -10.47 -15.26 0.67
C PHE A 162 -11.74 -16.12 0.69
N THR A 163 -12.77 -15.66 1.37
CA THR A 163 -14.05 -16.37 1.56
C THR A 163 -15.06 -16.00 0.48
N TYR A 164 -15.66 -17.00 -0.17
CA TYR A 164 -16.85 -16.82 -1.02
C TYR A 164 -18.08 -16.61 -0.15
N ALA A 165 -18.62 -15.40 -0.19
CA ALA A 165 -19.65 -14.92 0.71
C ALA A 165 -21.01 -15.65 0.64
N PRO A 166 -21.42 -16.28 -0.49
CA PRO A 166 -22.67 -17.03 -0.56
C PRO A 166 -22.68 -18.38 0.18
N ASN A 167 -21.53 -19.05 0.31
CA ASN A 167 -21.45 -20.37 0.97
C ASN A 167 -20.40 -20.44 2.09
N ASN A 168 -19.70 -19.34 2.38
CA ASN A 168 -18.64 -19.22 3.36
C ASN A 168 -17.45 -20.18 3.16
N VAL A 169 -17.20 -20.62 1.91
CA VAL A 169 -16.05 -21.46 1.58
C VAL A 169 -14.82 -20.59 1.34
N ASN A 170 -13.68 -20.98 1.91
CA ASN A 170 -12.40 -20.30 1.72
C ASN A 170 -11.69 -20.81 0.46
N TYR A 171 -11.09 -19.89 -0.28
CA TYR A 171 -10.29 -20.15 -1.46
C TYR A 171 -8.94 -19.46 -1.32
N ALA A 172 -7.88 -20.16 -1.71
CA ALA A 172 -6.57 -19.55 -1.83
C ALA A 172 -6.59 -18.49 -2.94
N ARG A 173 -6.03 -17.31 -2.64
CA ARG A 173 -5.83 -16.26 -3.63
C ARG A 173 -4.63 -15.38 -3.27
N PHE A 174 -3.74 -15.21 -4.23
CA PHE A 174 -2.68 -14.19 -4.18
C PHE A 174 -3.25 -12.79 -3.96
N SER A 175 -2.58 -12.01 -3.12
CA SER A 175 -2.88 -10.59 -2.99
C SER A 175 -2.28 -9.81 -4.17
N THR A 176 -3.06 -8.87 -4.70
CA THR A 176 -2.54 -7.97 -5.76
C THR A 176 -1.72 -6.84 -5.13
N PRO A 177 -0.76 -6.22 -5.84
CA PRO A 177 0.03 -5.12 -5.27
C PRO A 177 -0.82 -3.94 -4.81
N ALA A 178 -1.90 -3.61 -5.52
CA ALA A 178 -2.86 -2.58 -5.10
C ALA A 178 -3.68 -2.95 -3.85
N GLU A 179 -4.04 -4.23 -3.69
CA GLU A 179 -4.66 -4.74 -2.46
C GLU A 179 -3.69 -4.61 -1.28
N LEU A 180 -2.45 -5.08 -1.45
CA LEU A 180 -1.39 -5.00 -0.44
C LEU A 180 -1.08 -3.54 -0.09
N LEU A 181 -1.04 -2.64 -1.07
CA LEU A 181 -0.90 -1.21 -0.81
C LEU A 181 -2.03 -0.71 0.08
N SER A 182 -3.28 -1.05 -0.22
CA SER A 182 -4.42 -0.65 0.61
C SER A 182 -4.35 -1.25 2.02
N HIS A 183 -3.97 -2.51 2.13
CA HIS A 183 -3.83 -3.24 3.39
C HIS A 183 -2.74 -2.65 4.29
N GLU A 184 -1.52 -2.57 3.76
CA GLU A 184 -0.33 -2.18 4.52
C GLU A 184 -0.25 -0.68 4.77
N LEU A 185 -0.56 0.14 3.76
CA LEU A 185 -0.45 1.60 3.89
C LEU A 185 -1.67 2.20 4.59
N LEU A 186 -2.88 1.85 4.16
CA LEU A 186 -4.09 2.50 4.66
C LEU A 186 -4.57 1.82 5.95
N GLY A 187 -4.65 0.49 5.95
CA GLY A 187 -5.11 -0.26 7.11
C GLY A 187 -4.11 -0.25 8.26
N HIS A 188 -2.91 -0.78 8.04
CA HIS A 188 -1.86 -0.79 9.06
C HIS A 188 -1.21 0.59 9.25
N GLY A 189 -0.76 1.22 8.16
CA GLY A 189 0.05 2.44 8.22
C GLY A 189 -0.68 3.64 8.80
N TYR A 190 -1.75 4.08 8.13
CA TYR A 190 -2.54 5.23 8.61
C TYR A 190 -3.25 4.92 9.92
N GLY A 191 -3.86 3.72 10.04
CA GLY A 191 -4.47 3.26 11.28
C GLY A 191 -3.53 3.37 12.49
N ARG A 192 -2.24 3.02 12.32
CA ARG A 192 -1.22 3.18 13.36
C ARG A 192 -0.99 4.65 13.74
N VAL A 193 -0.85 5.52 12.74
CA VAL A 193 -0.55 6.94 12.95
C VAL A 193 -1.66 7.65 13.71
N ILE A 194 -2.93 7.33 13.41
CA ILE A 194 -4.08 7.91 14.11
C ILE A 194 -4.41 7.22 15.44
N GLY A 195 -3.66 6.18 15.81
CA GLY A 195 -3.91 5.40 17.02
C GLY A 195 -5.21 4.59 17.00
N SER A 196 -5.66 4.14 15.82
CA SER A 196 -6.83 3.26 15.71
C SER A 196 -6.60 1.99 16.51
N PRO A 197 -7.49 1.54 17.40
CA PRO A 197 -7.27 0.35 18.22
C PRO A 197 -7.22 -0.95 17.39
N THR A 198 -7.76 -0.94 16.18
CA THR A 198 -7.92 -2.10 15.30
C THR A 198 -6.92 -2.12 14.15
N TYR A 199 -5.96 -1.19 14.11
CA TYR A 199 -4.99 -1.06 13.03
C TYR A 199 -4.18 -2.33 12.79
N ARG A 200 -3.95 -3.14 13.83
CA ARG A 200 -3.15 -4.38 13.75
C ARG A 200 -3.85 -5.51 13.03
N HIS A 201 -5.15 -5.41 12.74
CA HIS A 201 -5.90 -6.51 12.13
C HIS A 201 -7.13 -6.03 11.36
N GLU A 202 -8.18 -5.57 12.04
CA GLU A 202 -9.48 -5.34 11.38
C GLU A 202 -9.40 -4.26 10.31
N ASP A 203 -8.68 -3.16 10.57
CA ASP A 203 -8.59 -2.05 9.60
C ASP A 203 -7.92 -2.51 8.31
N ALA A 204 -6.88 -3.35 8.41
CA ALA A 204 -6.17 -3.88 7.26
C ALA A 204 -7.01 -4.84 6.44
N ILE A 205 -7.74 -5.75 7.10
CA ILE A 205 -8.69 -6.66 6.43
C ILE A 205 -9.85 -5.88 5.79
N GLN A 206 -10.38 -4.88 6.48
CA GLN A 206 -11.44 -4.02 5.95
C GLN A 206 -10.96 -3.22 4.73
N MET A 207 -9.71 -2.74 4.72
CA MET A 207 -9.14 -2.04 3.57
C MET A 207 -8.87 -2.96 2.37
N SER A 208 -8.42 -4.20 2.57
CA SER A 208 -8.36 -5.20 1.50
C SER A 208 -9.74 -5.45 0.89
N ASN A 209 -10.78 -5.58 1.73
CA ASN A 209 -12.13 -5.82 1.26
C ASN A 209 -12.72 -4.60 0.55
N LEU A 210 -12.46 -3.39 1.05
CA LEU A 210 -12.86 -2.16 0.37
C LEU A 210 -12.21 -2.05 -1.02
N TYR A 211 -10.93 -2.41 -1.16
CA TYR A 211 -10.26 -2.49 -2.46
C TYR A 211 -11.03 -3.41 -3.43
N TRP A 212 -11.37 -4.62 -3.00
CA TRP A 212 -12.09 -5.57 -3.85
C TRP A 212 -13.48 -5.07 -4.26
N ARG A 213 -14.23 -4.45 -3.35
CA ARG A 213 -15.54 -3.87 -3.67
C ARG A 213 -15.43 -2.70 -4.64
N VAL A 214 -14.43 -1.82 -4.50
CA VAL A 214 -14.15 -0.76 -5.47
C VAL A 214 -13.85 -1.32 -6.86
N ARG A 215 -13.19 -2.48 -6.92
CA ARG A 215 -12.92 -3.24 -8.16
C ARG A 215 -14.13 -4.04 -8.68
N GLY A 216 -15.27 -4.03 -7.98
CA GLY A 216 -16.51 -4.70 -8.37
C GLY A 216 -16.67 -6.12 -7.86
N TYR A 217 -15.76 -6.61 -7.01
CA TYR A 217 -15.80 -7.96 -6.44
C TYR A 217 -16.54 -7.93 -5.09
N ASN A 218 -17.86 -8.15 -5.13
CA ASN A 218 -18.72 -8.07 -3.94
C ASN A 218 -19.07 -9.44 -3.31
N ASN A 219 -18.80 -10.53 -4.04
CA ASN A 219 -19.14 -11.88 -3.61
C ASN A 219 -18.03 -12.55 -2.79
N PHE A 220 -16.91 -11.86 -2.58
CA PHE A 220 -15.77 -12.38 -1.86
C PHE A 220 -15.26 -11.36 -0.86
N TYR A 221 -14.63 -11.85 0.21
CA TYR A 221 -13.96 -11.01 1.19
C TYR A 221 -12.83 -11.79 1.88
N ARG A 222 -11.76 -11.10 2.25
CA ARG A 222 -10.72 -11.54 3.18
C ARG A 222 -11.32 -11.62 4.58
N ASN A 223 -11.23 -12.77 5.24
CA ASN A 223 -11.74 -12.98 6.59
C ASN A 223 -10.68 -12.82 7.69
N GLY A 224 -9.39 -12.68 7.32
CA GLY A 224 -8.30 -12.46 8.27
C GLY A 224 -7.67 -13.71 8.89
N ASN A 225 -8.12 -14.92 8.55
CA ASN A 225 -7.60 -16.17 9.16
C ASN A 225 -6.09 -16.38 8.95
N TYR A 226 -5.51 -15.83 7.89
CA TYR A 226 -4.08 -15.90 7.57
C TYR A 226 -3.31 -14.63 7.93
N HIS A 227 -3.97 -13.68 8.61
CA HIS A 227 -3.34 -12.48 9.12
C HIS A 227 -2.58 -12.77 10.43
N GLY A 228 -1.68 -11.88 10.85
CA GLY A 228 -0.75 -12.15 11.98
C GLY A 228 -1.42 -12.50 13.32
N THR A 229 -2.68 -12.10 13.55
CA THR A 229 -3.46 -12.48 14.74
C THR A 229 -4.22 -13.79 14.59
N GLN A 230 -4.43 -14.24 13.35
CA GLN A 230 -5.26 -15.39 12.98
C GLN A 230 -6.72 -15.32 13.48
N ILE A 231 -7.20 -14.11 13.82
CA ILE A 231 -8.60 -13.90 14.21
C ILE A 231 -9.47 -13.91 12.94
N ILE A 232 -10.52 -14.73 12.94
CA ILE A 232 -11.49 -14.77 11.84
C ILE A 232 -12.56 -13.72 12.08
N LEU A 233 -12.62 -12.72 11.20
CA LEU A 233 -13.69 -11.73 11.19
C LEU A 233 -14.91 -12.28 10.48
N ASN A 234 -16.08 -12.13 11.10
CA ASN A 234 -17.33 -12.41 10.40
C ASN A 234 -17.51 -11.45 9.22
N LYS A 235 -18.28 -11.88 8.21
CA LYS A 235 -18.54 -11.13 6.98
C LYS A 235 -18.94 -9.67 7.22
N ARG A 236 -19.77 -9.42 8.24
CA ARG A 236 -20.27 -8.07 8.54
C ARG A 236 -19.15 -7.16 9.01
N ILE A 237 -18.26 -7.63 9.88
CA ILE A 237 -17.11 -6.83 10.37
C ILE A 237 -16.07 -6.70 9.27
N ALA A 238 -15.70 -7.79 8.60
CA ALA A 238 -14.67 -7.81 7.58
C ALA A 238 -14.98 -6.86 6.41
N ASN A 239 -16.26 -6.68 6.06
CA ASN A 239 -16.70 -5.79 4.97
C ASN A 239 -17.04 -4.36 5.42
N LYS A 240 -16.84 -3.99 6.68
CA LYS A 240 -16.97 -2.58 7.07
C LYS A 240 -15.92 -1.72 6.37
N ILE A 241 -16.19 -0.42 6.35
CA ILE A 241 -15.17 0.60 6.09
C ILE A 241 -14.68 1.04 7.47
N PRO A 242 -13.35 1.14 7.70
CA PRO A 242 -12.84 1.65 8.96
C PRO A 242 -13.46 3.02 9.26
N PRO A 243 -13.94 3.30 10.49
CA PRO A 243 -14.74 4.50 10.76
C PRO A 243 -14.08 5.82 10.36
N HIS A 244 -12.76 5.91 10.48
CA HIS A 244 -11.96 7.07 10.11
C HIS A 244 -11.82 7.29 8.59
N PHE A 245 -12.25 6.32 7.77
CA PHE A 245 -12.28 6.41 6.31
C PHE A 245 -13.70 6.58 5.73
N ILE A 246 -14.73 6.69 6.57
CA ILE A 246 -16.08 6.94 6.08
C ILE A 246 -16.15 8.37 5.55
N TYR A 247 -16.33 8.51 4.23
CA TYR A 247 -16.58 9.80 3.61
C TYR A 247 -18.04 10.21 3.82
N HIS A 248 -18.24 11.32 4.54
CA HIS A 248 -19.55 11.94 4.80
C HIS A 248 -19.90 12.99 3.75
#